data_AF-A0A5C8MKA5-F1
#
_entry.id   AF-A0A5C8MKA5-F1
#
_cell.length_a   1.000
_cell.length_b   1.000
_cell.length_c   1.000
_cell.angle_alpha   90.00
_cell.angle_beta   90.00
_cell.angle_gamma   90.00
#
_symmetry.space_group_name_H-M   'P 1'
#
loop_
_entity.id
_entity.type
_entity.pdbx_description
1 polymer ?
#
loop_
_entity_poly.entity_id
_entity_poly.type
_entity_poly.pdbx_seq_one_letter_code
_entity_poly.pdbx_strand_id
1 'polypeptide(L)' 'MKLIEAANYEEMSQKAADIIIAQVKEKPDSVLGLATGSTMLGTYKQLVEDHRQNGTSYRNVR' A
#
# COMPACT_ATOMS: atom_id res chain seq x y z
N MET A 1 15.64 -12.53 -2.37
CA MET A 1 14.98 -11.95 -1.17
C MET A 1 15.49 -10.53 -1.00
N LYS A 2 14.59 -9.55 -0.80
CA LYS A 2 14.94 -8.15 -0.55
C LYS A 2 14.52 -7.79 0.88
N LEU A 3 15.46 -7.31 1.70
CA LEU A 3 15.19 -6.85 3.07
C LEU A 3 15.04 -5.32 3.04
N ILE A 4 13.98 -4.80 3.65
CA ILE A 4 13.74 -3.37 3.80
C ILE A 4 13.53 -3.10 5.29
N GLU A 5 14.46 -2.37 5.90
CA GLU A 5 14.36 -1.97 7.30
C GLU A 5 13.53 -0.68 7.43
N ALA A 6 12.79 -0.55 8.53
CA ALA A 6 12.04 0.64 8.89
C ALA A 6 12.28 0.93 10.38
N ALA A 7 12.39 2.21 10.74
CA ALA A 7 12.70 2.63 12.09
C ALA A 7 11.54 2.41 13.06
N ASN A 8 10.30 2.43 12.57
CA ASN A 8 9.09 2.26 13.36
C ASN A 8 7.91 1.77 12.51
N TYR A 9 6.77 1.59 13.18
CA TYR A 9 5.54 1.09 12.60
C TYR A 9 4.97 2.02 11.51
N GLU A 10 5.04 3.33 11.74
CA GLU A 10 4.54 4.34 10.81
C GLU A 10 5.35 4.33 9.51
N GLU A 11 6.67 4.30 9.60
CA GLU A 11 7.56 4.23 8.44
C GLU A 11 7.40 2.89 7.70
N MET A 12 7.28 1.78 8.42
CA MET A 12 7.02 0.47 7.82
C MET A 12 5.70 0.49 7.03
N SER A 13 4.65 1.06 7.62
CA SER A 13 3.33 1.18 7.00
C SER A 13 3.37 2.04 5.74
N GLN A 14 4.09 3.18 5.78
CA GLN A 14 4.28 4.04 4.61
C GLN A 14 5.03 3.32 3.50
N LYS A 15 6.17 2.69 3.81
CA LYS A 15 6.97 1.93 2.84
C LYS A 15 6.16 0.81 2.18
N ALA A 16 5.36 0.08 2.95
CA ALA A 16 4.49 -0.95 2.41
C ALA A 16 3.41 -0.37 1.49
N ALA A 17 2.81 0.76 1.86
CA ALA A 17 1.80 1.45 1.06
C ALA A 17 2.39 1.96 -0.26
N ASP A 18 3.58 2.57 -0.22
CA ASP A 18 4.26 3.09 -1.40
C ASP A 18 4.53 1.99 -2.45
N ILE A 19 4.91 0.79 -1.99
CA ILE A 19 5.11 -0.37 -2.87
C ILE A 19 3.79 -0.78 -3.56
N ILE A 20 2.69 -0.83 -2.80
CA ILE A 20 1.37 -1.18 -3.33
C ILE A 20 0.87 -0.09 -4.31
N ILE A 21 1.02 1.18 -3.96
CA ILE A 21 0.62 2.32 -4.80
C ILE A 21 1.41 2.29 -6.11
N ALA A 22 2.72 2.06 -6.07
CA ALA A 22 3.56 1.93 -7.25
C ALA A 22 3.06 0.79 -8.15
N GLN A 23 2.77 -0.38 -7.56
CA GLN A 23 2.23 -1.53 -8.30
C GLN A 23 0.88 -1.24 -8.96
N VAL A 24 -0.03 -0.56 -8.26
CA VAL A 24 -1.36 -0.20 -8.81
C VAL A 24 -1.25 0.86 -9.90
N LYS A 25 -0.32 1.82 -9.77
CA LYS A 25 -0.05 2.82 -10.81
C LYS A 25 0.58 2.19 -12.06
N GLU A 26 1.51 1.27 -11.87
CA GLU A 26 2.17 0.55 -12.97
C GLU A 26 1.22 -0.44 -13.67
N LYS A 27 0.39 -1.14 -12.89
CA LYS A 27 -0.57 -2.13 -13.38
C LYS A 27 -1.92 -1.99 -12.66
N PRO A 28 -2.84 -1.16 -13.19
CA PRO A 28 -4.14 -0.87 -12.55
C PRO A 28 -5.07 -2.06 -12.40
N ASP A 29 -4.86 -3.16 -13.14
CA ASP A 29 -5.62 -4.41 -13.06
C ASP A 29 -4.90 -5.51 -12.28
N SER A 30 -3.94 -5.12 -11.42
CA SER A 30 -3.22 -6.03 -10.53
C SER A 30 -4.19 -6.84 -9.67
N VAL A 31 -3.84 -8.10 -9.43
CA VAL A 31 -4.48 -8.96 -8.43
C VAL A 31 -3.67 -8.83 -7.14
N LEU A 32 -4.27 -8.31 -6.06
CA LEU A 32 -3.57 -8.05 -4.80
C LEU A 32 -4.01 -9.05 -3.72
N GLY A 33 -3.07 -9.90 -3.29
CA GLY A 33 -3.24 -10.75 -2.11
C GLY A 33 -3.09 -9.92 -0.84
N LEU A 34 -4.21 -9.50 -0.24
CA LEU A 34 -4.23 -8.65 0.95
C LEU A 34 -4.35 -9.46 2.24
N ALA A 35 -3.58 -9.04 3.26
CA ALA A 35 -3.61 -9.63 4.59
C ALA A 35 -4.50 -8.84 5.56
N THR A 36 -4.89 -9.46 6.66
CA THR A 36 -5.60 -8.79 7.77
C THR A 36 -4.68 -8.63 8.98
N GLY A 37 -5.23 -8.18 10.11
CA GLY A 37 -4.48 -8.00 11.36
C GLY A 37 -3.99 -6.57 11.59
N SER A 38 -3.55 -6.29 12.82
CA SER A 38 -3.20 -4.94 13.27
C SER A 38 -2.04 -4.33 12.48
N THR A 39 -1.07 -5.15 12.06
CA THR A 39 0.10 -4.70 11.27
C THR A 39 -0.30 -4.00 9.97
N MET A 40 -1.41 -4.41 9.34
CA MET A 40 -1.85 -3.86 8.05
C MET A 40 -2.67 -2.58 8.18
N LEU A 41 -3.15 -2.22 9.38
CA LEU A 41 -4.02 -1.05 9.58
C LEU A 41 -3.35 0.26 9.15
N GLY A 42 -2.05 0.41 9.45
CA GLY A 42 -1.27 1.58 9.07
C GLY A 42 -1.14 1.67 7.54
N THR A 43 -0.78 0.57 6.90
CA THR A 43 -0.67 0.49 5.43
C THR A 43 -1.99 0.88 4.76
N TYR A 44 -3.12 0.29 5.17
CA TYR A 44 -4.42 0.62 4.58
C TYR A 44 -4.83 2.07 4.81
N LYS A 45 -4.51 2.64 5.97
CA LYS A 45 -4.73 4.07 6.23
C LYS A 45 -3.98 4.95 5.22
N GLN A 46 -2.72 4.61 4.91
CA GLN A 46 -1.94 5.35 3.90
C GLN A 46 -2.48 5.19 2.48
N LEU A 47 -2.95 4.00 2.10
CA LEU A 47 -3.58 3.79 0.78
C LEU A 47 -4.84 4.63 0.60
N VAL A 48 -5.67 4.73 1.66
CA VAL A 48 -6.86 5.58 1.67
C VAL A 48 -6.49 7.05 1.56
N GLU A 49 -5.44 7.49 2.26
CA GLU A 49 -5.00 8.88 2.21
C GLU A 49 -4.44 9.24 0.82
N ASP A 50 -3.61 8.37 0.24
CA ASP A 50 -3.10 8.55 -1.13
C ASP A 50 -4.23 8.60 -2.17
N HIS A 51 -5.28 7.78 -2.02
CA HIS A 51 -6.46 7.88 -2.88
C HIS A 51 -7.12 9.27 -2.78
N ARG A 52 -7.26 9.82 -1.56
CA ARG A 52 -7.91 11.12 -1.34
C ARG A 52 -7.06 12.29 -1.83
N GLN A 53 -5.75 12.23 -1.63
CA GLN A 53 -4.83 13.32 -1.95
C GLN A 53 -4.37 13.29 -3.41
N ASN A 54 -4.01 12.10 -3.91
CA ASN A 54 -3.36 11.92 -5.21
C ASN A 54 -4.26 11.23 -6.24
N GLY A 55 -5.44 10.75 -5.86
CA GLY A 55 -6.41 10.17 -6.77
C GLY A 55 -6.05 8.77 -7.29
N THR A 56 -5.14 8.04 -6.62
CA THR A 56 -4.79 6.67 -7.02
C THR A 56 -6.04 5.79 -7.05
N SER A 57 -6.43 5.33 -8.24
CA SER A 57 -7.65 4.55 -8.41
C SER A 57 -7.39 3.06 -8.25
N TYR A 58 -8.14 2.43 -7.34
CA TYR A 58 -8.13 0.99 -7.13
C TYR A 58 -9.29 0.28 -7.84
N ARG A 59 -10.04 1.00 -8.71
CA ARG A 59 -11.29 0.51 -9.31
C ARG A 59 -11.15 -0.78 -10.10
N ASN A 60 -10.00 -0.97 -10.75
CA ASN A 60 -9.75 -2.12 -11.63
C ASN A 60 -8.92 -3.23 -10.95
N VAL A 61 -8.50 -3.00 -9.70
CA VAL A 61 -7.75 -3.97 -8.90
C VAL A 61 -8.67 -5.12 -8.48
N ARG A 62 -8.12 -6.33 -8.39
CA ARG A 62 -8.85 -7.55 -8.00
C ARG A 62 -8.28 -8.20 -6.74
#